data_AF-G0PNH4-F1
#
_entry.id   AF-G0PNH4-F1
#
_cell.length_a   1.000
_cell.length_b   1.000
_cell.length_c   1.000
_cell.angle_alpha   90.00
_cell.angle_beta   90.00
_cell.angle_gamma   90.00
#
_symmetry.space_group_name_H-M   'P 1'
#
loop_
_entity.id
_entity.type
_entity.pdbx_description
1 polymer ?
#
loop_
_entity_poly.entity_id
_entity_poly.type
_entity_poly.pdbx_seq_one_letter_code
_entity_poly.pdbx_strand_id
1 'polypeptide(L)'
;MADKSPKKEAKTEVDAKSPLDEVKEIRKEAELTQTGTPVKKTADPEFITVQDPAGEEPIELPTVDGAVLMTTLQSSFPGATGLKYKNPKTGANRAVQVDPSGLKLLAPSDGWEDKTFHVILASRKFLNIQF
;
A
#
# COMPACT_ATOMS: atom_id res chain seq x y z
N MET A 1 43.62 62.52 45.21
CA MET A 1 42.30 62.04 45.69
C MET A 1 41.73 61.08 44.65
N ALA A 2 40.76 60.23 44.99
CA ALA A 2 40.16 59.24 44.07
C ALA A 2 39.32 59.94 42.97
N ASP A 3 38.76 59.31 41.91
CA ASP A 3 38.48 57.90 41.55
C ASP A 3 38.40 57.85 39.97
N LYS A 4 38.16 56.78 39.17
CA LYS A 4 37.85 55.35 39.33
C LYS A 4 38.16 54.61 38.02
N SER A 5 38.62 53.35 38.03
CA SER A 5 38.57 52.42 36.84
C SER A 5 38.99 50.97 37.16
N PRO A 6 38.12 49.95 36.98
CA PRO A 6 38.48 48.53 37.08
C PRO A 6 39.00 47.93 35.75
N LYS A 7 39.80 46.85 35.84
CA LYS A 7 40.33 46.07 34.69
C LYS A 7 39.72 44.66 34.66
N LYS A 8 39.41 44.16 33.44
CA LYS A 8 39.34 42.73 33.00
C LYS A 8 38.44 41.80 33.85
N GLU A 9 38.12 40.55 33.48
CA GLU A 9 38.45 39.66 32.34
C GLU A 9 37.11 38.97 31.92
N ALA A 10 36.86 38.36 30.76
CA ALA A 10 37.64 37.52 29.83
C ALA A 10 37.13 37.70 28.36
N LYS A 11 37.92 37.54 27.29
CA LYS A 11 38.26 36.28 26.54
C LYS A 11 37.03 35.42 26.22
N THR A 12 36.74 34.97 25.00
CA THR A 12 37.59 34.63 23.82
C THR A 12 36.78 34.95 22.53
N GLU A 13 37.27 35.79 21.61
CA GLU A 13 37.91 35.44 20.30
C GLU A 13 36.90 34.80 19.30
N VAL A 14 36.45 35.49 18.22
CA VAL A 14 37.13 35.75 16.91
C VAL A 14 37.29 34.41 16.13
N ASP A 15 36.91 34.27 14.85
CA ASP A 15 36.95 35.23 13.73
C ASP A 15 35.66 35.28 12.87
N ALA A 16 35.59 36.20 11.89
CA ALA A 16 34.39 36.49 11.11
C ALA A 16 34.56 36.29 9.58
N LYS A 17 33.53 35.71 8.93
CA LYS A 17 33.21 36.04 7.52
C LYS A 17 31.75 35.76 7.16
N SER A 18 31.27 36.55 6.20
CA SER A 18 29.90 36.68 5.70
C SER A 18 30.01 37.29 4.29
N PRO A 19 29.01 37.22 3.39
CA PRO A 19 27.94 36.23 3.21
C PRO A 19 28.00 35.56 1.81
N LEU A 20 26.98 34.75 1.47
CA LEU A 20 26.38 34.55 0.14
C LEU A 20 27.25 34.84 -1.11
N ASP A 21 27.82 33.80 -1.75
CA ASP A 21 27.98 33.73 -3.22
C ASP A 21 28.48 32.33 -3.68
N GLU A 22 27.57 31.36 -3.88
CA GLU A 22 27.81 30.25 -4.84
C GLU A 22 26.48 29.57 -5.24
N VAL A 23 25.72 30.21 -6.16
CA VAL A 23 24.48 29.65 -6.73
C VAL A 23 24.58 29.50 -8.25
N LYS A 24 24.90 28.28 -8.72
CA LYS A 24 24.36 27.61 -9.93
C LYS A 24 25.06 26.29 -10.23
N GLU A 25 24.28 25.34 -10.76
CA GLU A 25 24.73 24.18 -11.56
C GLU A 25 25.57 23.09 -10.84
N ILE A 26 25.54 21.80 -11.19
CA ILE A 26 24.85 21.05 -12.27
C ILE A 26 24.19 19.76 -11.67
N ARG A 27 23.25 19.13 -12.40
CA ARG A 27 22.82 17.71 -12.26
C ARG A 27 24.04 16.75 -12.21
N LYS A 28 24.00 15.52 -11.68
CA LYS A 28 23.11 14.38 -12.02
C LYS A 28 23.48 13.14 -11.15
N GLU A 29 22.61 12.12 -11.08
CA GLU A 29 22.82 10.73 -10.56
C GLU A 29 23.47 10.54 -9.15
N ALA A 30 22.84 10.04 -8.08
CA ALA A 30 21.90 8.92 -7.86
C ALA A 30 22.55 7.54 -7.58
N GLU A 31 22.66 7.15 -6.30
CA GLU A 31 22.44 5.78 -5.83
C GLU A 31 21.84 5.78 -4.40
N LEU A 32 21.22 4.67 -4.01
CA LEU A 32 20.40 4.40 -2.81
C LEU A 32 20.80 5.12 -1.51
N THR A 33 19.85 5.88 -0.96
CA THR A 33 19.66 6.00 0.50
C THR A 33 18.19 6.26 0.80
N GLN A 34 17.52 5.35 1.53
CA GLN A 34 16.43 5.69 2.46
C GLN A 34 15.95 4.49 3.29
N THR A 35 16.52 4.36 4.49
CA THR A 35 15.75 3.93 5.66
C THR A 35 14.87 5.11 6.11
N GLY A 36 13.54 4.99 6.20
CA GLY A 36 12.75 6.11 6.73
C GLY A 36 11.22 6.05 6.66
N THR A 37 10.60 5.48 7.71
CA THR A 37 9.23 5.81 8.21
C THR A 37 8.00 5.57 7.31
N PRO A 38 6.81 5.33 7.91
CA PRO A 38 5.59 5.08 7.16
C PRO A 38 5.00 6.38 6.60
N VAL A 39 5.06 6.55 5.28
CA VAL A 39 4.22 7.52 4.58
C VAL A 39 2.76 7.14 4.81
N LYS A 40 1.94 8.07 5.31
CA LYS A 40 0.48 7.94 5.23
C LYS A 40 0.11 7.97 3.75
N LYS A 41 -0.10 6.79 3.15
CA LYS A 41 -0.49 6.62 1.74
C LYS A 41 -1.59 7.64 1.43
N THR A 42 -1.35 8.47 0.42
CA THR A 42 -2.41 9.23 -0.25
C THR A 42 -3.48 8.25 -0.75
N ALA A 43 -4.69 8.74 -1.01
CA ALA A 43 -5.82 7.91 -1.41
C ALA A 43 -5.75 7.45 -2.88
N ASP A 44 -4.57 6.97 -3.28
CA ASP A 44 -4.38 6.18 -4.48
C ASP A 44 -5.22 4.90 -4.35
N PRO A 45 -6.11 4.57 -5.30
CA PRO A 45 -6.98 3.41 -5.18
C PRO A 45 -6.15 2.12 -5.16
N GLU A 46 -6.23 1.37 -4.06
CA GLU A 46 -5.55 0.08 -3.93
C GLU A 46 -6.32 -0.97 -4.74
N PHE A 47 -5.66 -1.55 -5.75
CA PHE A 47 -6.19 -2.59 -6.62
C PHE A 47 -5.68 -3.97 -6.20
N ILE A 48 -6.44 -5.02 -6.53
CA ILE A 48 -6.02 -6.42 -6.33
C ILE A 48 -6.09 -7.21 -7.63
N THR A 49 -5.10 -8.07 -7.87
CA THR A 49 -5.06 -8.94 -9.05
C THR A 49 -5.92 -10.19 -8.83
N VAL A 50 -7.00 -10.36 -9.61
CA VAL A 50 -7.92 -11.51 -9.55
C VAL A 50 -7.90 -12.28 -10.86
N GLN A 51 -7.74 -13.61 -10.80
CA GLN A 51 -7.75 -14.50 -11.96
C GLN A 51 -8.92 -15.50 -11.91
N ASP A 52 -9.43 -15.88 -13.08
CA ASP A 52 -10.42 -16.94 -13.21
C ASP A 52 -9.78 -18.35 -13.06
N PRO A 53 -10.42 -19.31 -12.35
CA PRO A 53 -9.95 -20.71 -12.29
C PRO A 53 -9.84 -21.42 -13.64
N ALA A 54 -10.42 -20.90 -14.74
CA ALA A 54 -10.23 -21.40 -16.10
C ALA A 54 -8.86 -21.03 -16.71
N GLY A 55 -8.10 -20.12 -16.08
CA GLY A 55 -6.78 -19.70 -16.56
C GLY A 55 -6.80 -18.52 -17.54
N GLU A 56 -7.86 -17.73 -17.54
CA GLU A 56 -7.98 -16.48 -18.32
C GLU A 56 -7.01 -15.39 -17.79
N GLU A 57 -6.88 -14.26 -18.50
CA GLU A 57 -6.01 -13.17 -18.08
C GLU A 57 -6.47 -12.56 -16.73
N PRO A 58 -5.52 -12.16 -15.85
CA PRO A 58 -5.86 -11.56 -14.56
C PRO A 58 -6.42 -10.15 -14.72
N ILE A 59 -7.44 -9.83 -13.93
CA ILE A 59 -8.13 -8.53 -13.90
C ILE A 59 -7.83 -7.83 -12.56
N GLU A 60 -7.53 -6.53 -12.61
CA GLU A 60 -7.37 -5.72 -11.42
C GLU A 60 -8.71 -5.16 -10.92
N LEU A 61 -9.06 -5.43 -9.66
CA LEU A 61 -10.29 -4.94 -9.03
C LEU A 61 -9.98 -3.87 -7.95
N PRO A 62 -10.69 -2.73 -7.92
CA PRO A 62 -10.49 -1.70 -6.91
C PRO A 62 -11.04 -2.13 -5.53
N THR A 63 -10.33 -1.76 -4.47
CA THR A 63 -10.82 -1.80 -3.09
C THR A 63 -11.55 -0.51 -2.72
N VAL A 64 -12.44 -0.61 -1.71
CA VAL A 64 -13.16 0.50 -1.08
C VAL A 64 -13.09 0.30 0.43
N ASP A 65 -12.53 1.25 1.16
CA ASP A 65 -12.20 1.15 2.59
C ASP A 65 -11.28 -0.06 2.91
N GLY A 66 -10.37 -0.42 1.99
CA GLY A 66 -9.49 -1.59 2.12
C GLY A 66 -10.17 -2.95 1.90
N ALA A 67 -11.41 -2.97 1.41
CA ALA A 67 -12.18 -4.18 1.12
C ALA A 67 -12.69 -4.21 -0.32
N VAL A 68 -12.74 -5.38 -0.96
CA VAL A 68 -13.32 -5.52 -2.31
C VAL A 68 -14.84 -5.72 -2.21
N LEU A 69 -15.62 -4.97 -2.97
CA LEU A 69 -17.07 -5.16 -2.98
C LEU A 69 -17.45 -6.44 -3.74
N MET A 70 -18.37 -7.24 -3.17
CA MET A 70 -18.90 -8.44 -3.83
C MET A 70 -19.58 -8.10 -5.16
N THR A 71 -20.21 -6.93 -5.25
CA THR A 71 -20.80 -6.39 -6.49
C THR A 71 -19.74 -6.12 -7.56
N THR A 72 -18.58 -5.55 -7.20
CA THR A 72 -17.45 -5.36 -8.12
C THR A 72 -16.93 -6.72 -8.61
N LEU A 73 -16.71 -7.67 -7.69
CA LEU A 73 -16.26 -9.02 -8.05
C LEU A 73 -17.26 -9.73 -8.99
N GLN A 74 -18.56 -9.65 -8.71
CA GLN A 74 -19.60 -10.29 -9.53
C GLN A 74 -19.84 -9.58 -10.87
N SER A 75 -19.44 -8.31 -11.01
CA SER A 75 -19.50 -7.57 -12.27
C SER A 75 -18.43 -8.05 -13.26
N SER A 76 -17.24 -8.40 -12.77
CA SER A 76 -16.16 -8.99 -13.58
C SER A 76 -16.28 -10.51 -13.71
N PHE A 77 -16.76 -11.21 -12.67
CA PHE A 77 -16.84 -12.66 -12.61
C PHE A 77 -18.27 -13.13 -12.25
N PRO A 78 -19.17 -13.26 -13.24
CA PRO A 78 -20.56 -13.65 -13.00
C PRO A 78 -20.69 -14.98 -12.25
N GLY A 79 -21.40 -14.97 -11.12
CA GLY A 79 -21.56 -16.15 -10.25
C GLY A 79 -20.44 -16.36 -9.22
N ALA A 80 -19.53 -15.39 -9.07
CA ALA A 80 -18.59 -15.34 -7.95
C ALA A 80 -19.29 -15.31 -6.59
N THR A 81 -18.70 -16.02 -5.62
CA THR A 81 -19.13 -16.09 -4.21
C THR A 81 -18.03 -15.70 -3.22
N GLY A 82 -16.83 -15.39 -3.72
CA GLY A 82 -15.70 -14.93 -2.92
C GLY A 82 -14.36 -15.14 -3.62
N LEU A 83 -13.28 -14.96 -2.87
CA LEU A 83 -11.90 -15.07 -3.34
C LEU A 83 -11.11 -16.09 -2.49
N LYS A 84 -10.09 -16.69 -3.11
CA LYS A 84 -9.04 -17.50 -2.45
C LYS A 84 -7.67 -17.05 -2.95
N TYR A 85 -6.63 -17.27 -2.17
CA TYR A 85 -5.24 -17.08 -2.60
C TYR A 85 -4.34 -18.20 -2.10
N LYS A 86 -3.15 -18.33 -2.68
CA LYS A 86 -2.14 -19.29 -2.24
C LYS A 86 -1.39 -18.72 -1.05
N ASN A 87 -1.45 -19.36 0.12
CA ASN A 87 -0.66 -18.92 1.28
C ASN A 87 0.80 -19.33 1.11
N PRO A 88 1.76 -18.40 0.92
CA PRO A 88 3.17 -18.76 0.74
C PRO A 88 3.77 -19.47 1.97
N LYS A 89 3.22 -19.22 3.17
CA LYS A 89 3.71 -19.80 4.42
C LYS A 89 3.33 -21.27 4.63
N THR A 90 2.31 -21.79 3.94
CA THR A 90 1.82 -23.18 4.14
C THR A 90 1.49 -23.94 2.84
N GLY A 91 1.58 -23.33 1.67
CA GLY A 91 1.17 -23.93 0.40
C GLY A 91 -0.33 -24.21 0.26
N ALA A 92 -1.14 -23.94 1.28
CA ALA A 92 -2.58 -24.14 1.26
C ALA A 92 -3.30 -23.01 0.51
N ASN A 93 -4.48 -23.30 -0.02
CA ASN A 93 -5.38 -22.27 -0.55
C ASN A 93 -6.14 -21.66 0.63
N ARG A 94 -6.00 -20.36 0.89
CA ARG A 94 -6.70 -19.64 1.96
C ARG A 94 -7.85 -18.84 1.35
N ALA A 95 -9.06 -18.98 1.89
CA ALA A 95 -10.19 -18.14 1.52
C ALA A 95 -10.03 -16.72 2.08
N VAL A 96 -10.52 -15.72 1.34
CA VAL A 96 -10.68 -14.35 1.83
C VAL A 96 -11.97 -14.27 2.65
N GLN A 97 -11.94 -13.56 3.78
CA GLN A 97 -13.11 -13.43 4.65
C GLN A 97 -14.16 -12.52 4.01
N VAL A 98 -15.41 -12.96 3.98
CA VAL A 98 -16.57 -12.13 3.63
C VAL A 98 -17.09 -11.47 4.92
N ASP A 99 -17.56 -10.22 4.82
CA ASP A 99 -18.19 -9.52 5.94
C ASP A 99 -19.57 -10.12 6.32
N PRO A 100 -20.12 -9.84 7.52
CA PRO A 100 -21.40 -10.40 7.96
C PRO A 100 -22.62 -10.06 7.08
N SER A 101 -22.56 -9.00 6.27
CA SER A 101 -23.63 -8.65 5.31
C SER A 101 -23.52 -9.37 3.95
N GLY A 102 -22.38 -10.01 3.66
CA GLY A 102 -22.13 -10.66 2.37
C GLY A 102 -21.71 -9.72 1.24
N LEU A 103 -21.50 -8.43 1.52
CA LEU A 103 -21.33 -7.37 0.52
C LEU A 103 -19.87 -6.96 0.29
N LYS A 104 -18.97 -7.24 1.23
CA LYS A 104 -17.54 -6.90 1.18
C LYS A 104 -16.65 -8.12 1.48
N LEU A 105 -15.53 -8.20 0.79
CA LEU A 105 -14.41 -9.11 1.03
C LEU A 105 -13.34 -8.34 1.79
N LEU A 106 -13.05 -8.77 3.02
CA LEU A 106 -12.17 -8.09 3.96
C LEU A 106 -10.70 -8.45 3.69
N ALA A 107 -9.80 -7.48 3.87
CA ALA A 107 -8.37 -7.66 3.73
C ALA A 107 -7.85 -8.84 4.58
N PRO A 108 -7.03 -9.74 4.02
CA PRO A 108 -6.26 -10.69 4.83
C PRO A 108 -5.33 -9.96 5.80
N SER A 109 -4.99 -10.58 6.93
CA SER A 109 -4.01 -10.01 7.89
C SER A 109 -2.59 -9.85 7.31
N ASP A 110 -2.30 -10.50 6.18
CA ASP A 110 -1.08 -10.35 5.39
C ASP A 110 -1.22 -9.29 4.26
N GLY A 111 -2.28 -8.46 4.27
CA GLY A 111 -2.59 -7.46 3.23
C GLY A 111 -3.14 -8.05 1.92
N TRP A 112 -3.37 -7.18 0.93
CA TRP A 112 -3.67 -7.59 -0.47
C TRP A 112 -2.41 -7.68 -1.34
N GLU A 113 -1.39 -6.84 -1.10
CA GLU A 113 -0.15 -6.71 -1.87
C GLU A 113 0.61 -8.05 -2.05
N ASP A 114 1.40 -8.23 -3.11
CA ASP A 114 2.18 -9.45 -3.44
C ASP A 114 1.39 -10.78 -3.56
N LYS A 115 0.07 -10.74 -3.84
CA LYS A 115 -0.79 -11.94 -3.89
C LYS A 115 -1.74 -11.96 -5.09
N THR A 116 -1.69 -13.04 -5.87
CA THR A 116 -2.69 -13.35 -6.92
C THR A 116 -3.91 -14.02 -6.30
N PHE A 117 -5.05 -13.32 -6.34
CA PHE A 117 -6.33 -13.88 -5.91
C PHE A 117 -6.98 -14.65 -7.05
N HIS A 118 -7.73 -15.68 -6.69
CA HIS A 118 -8.46 -16.52 -7.64
C HIS A 118 -9.93 -16.51 -7.22
N VAL A 119 -10.84 -16.37 -8.17
CA VAL A 119 -12.27 -16.34 -7.86
C VAL A 119 -12.81 -17.72 -7.43
N ILE A 120 -13.83 -17.70 -6.58
CA ILE A 120 -14.64 -18.86 -6.18
C ILE A 120 -16.00 -18.72 -6.87
N LEU A 121 -16.17 -19.40 -8.00
CA LEU A 121 -17.45 -19.45 -8.71
C LEU A 121 -18.39 -20.50 -8.08
N ALA A 122 -19.66 -20.17 -7.92
CA ALA A 122 -20.67 -21.16 -7.55
C ALA A 122 -20.93 -22.10 -8.73
N SER A 123 -20.67 -23.40 -8.56
CA SER A 123 -20.99 -24.43 -9.56
C SER A 123 -22.50 -24.66 -9.67
N ARG A 124 -23.22 -23.69 -10.26
CA ARG A 124 -24.65 -23.79 -10.58
C ARG A 124 -24.85 -24.80 -11.71
N LYS A 125 -24.85 -26.09 -11.36
CA LYS A 125 -25.44 -27.14 -12.21
C LYS A 125 -26.89 -26.76 -12.44
N PHE A 126 -27.23 -26.38 -13.67
CA PHE A 126 -28.62 -26.20 -14.07
C PHE A 126 -29.32 -27.56 -13.91
N LEU A 127 -30.30 -27.63 -13.01
CA LEU A 127 -31.20 -28.76 -12.96
C LEU A 127 -32.05 -28.70 -14.24
N ASN A 128 -31.79 -29.61 -15.17
CA ASN A 128 -32.53 -29.71 -16.42
C ASN A 128 -33.91 -30.35 -16.17
N ILE A 129 -34.82 -29.57 -15.58
CA ILE A 129 -36.21 -29.98 -15.35
C ILE A 129 -36.93 -29.92 -16.70
N GLN A 130 -37.01 -31.07 -17.36
CA GLN A 130 -37.93 -31.29 -18.47
C GLN A 130 -39.32 -31.61 -17.90
N PHE A 131 -40.36 -31.07 -18.53
CA PHE A 131 -41.77 -31.31 -18.21
C PHE A 131 -42.44 -32.11 -19.33
#